data_AF-X6DT60-F1
#
_entry.id   AF-X6DT60-F1
#
_cell.length_a   1.000
_cell.length_b   1.000
_cell.length_c   1.000
_cell.angle_alpha   90.00
_cell.angle_beta   90.00
_cell.angle_gamma   90.00
#
_symmetry.space_group_name_H-M   'P 1'
#
loop_
_entity.id
_entity.type
_entity.pdbx_description
1 polymer ?
#
loop_
_entity_poly.entity_id
_entity_poly.type
_entity_poly.pdbx_seq_one_letter_code
_entity_poly.pdbx_strand_id
1 'polypeptide(L)'
;MAFSDDLIKVARREWTRWGGPMEKIDGTLLGFTDPRMEAKHPFWTYVGEYWKSIGSNLDGRDDPAWSAAFICYCFKEAGAKKRFPYQDNHSIYVSQIDSGKFAGLSLEDPEATPLAFGDLLWASRTGHDCRTPPSSFADAKKELKKIREKKADSFCSHCDIVVELRIGEADVIGGNVKQAVTRTTYKLDSQGKIRDGRRNFVGIVKNVL
;
A
#
# COMPACT_ATOMS: atom_id res chain seq x y z
N MET A 1 14.08 -18.61 -2.10
CA MET A 1 13.64 -17.37 -2.77
C MET A 1 13.32 -16.39 -1.67
N ALA A 2 13.75 -15.13 -1.77
CA ALA A 2 13.46 -14.16 -0.71
C ALA A 2 11.97 -13.83 -0.73
N PHE A 3 11.34 -13.65 0.43
CA PHE A 3 9.89 -13.37 0.51
C PHE A 3 9.49 -12.15 -0.36
N SER A 4 10.35 -11.13 -0.43
CA SER A 4 10.14 -9.96 -1.29
C SER A 4 9.96 -10.32 -2.77
N ASP A 5 10.66 -11.34 -3.28
CA ASP A 5 10.49 -11.79 -4.67
C ASP A 5 9.09 -12.35 -4.90
N ASP A 6 8.60 -13.16 -3.97
CA ASP A 6 7.27 -13.77 -4.05
C ASP A 6 6.17 -12.72 -3.86
N LEU A 7 6.37 -11.75 -2.96
CA LEU A 7 5.48 -10.60 -2.79
C LEU A 7 5.35 -9.79 -4.09
N ILE A 8 6.48 -9.47 -4.73
CA ILE A 8 6.51 -8.72 -5.99
C ILE A 8 5.84 -9.51 -7.11
N LYS A 9 6.08 -10.83 -7.19
CA LYS A 9 5.42 -11.69 -8.17
C LYS A 9 3.90 -11.68 -8.03
N VAL A 10 3.38 -11.77 -6.80
CA VAL A 10 1.93 -11.68 -6.56
C VAL A 10 1.39 -10.31 -6.97
N ALA A 11 2.04 -9.22 -6.57
CA ALA A 11 1.61 -7.87 -6.93
C ALA A 11 1.60 -7.66 -8.46
N ARG A 12 2.63 -8.12 -9.17
CA ARG A 12 2.71 -8.06 -10.64
C ARG A 12 1.66 -8.95 -11.31
N ARG A 13 1.37 -10.12 -10.75
CA ARG A 13 0.30 -11.03 -11.23
C ARG A 13 -1.05 -10.34 -11.17
N GLU A 14 -1.42 -9.75 -10.02
CA GLU A 14 -2.70 -9.04 -9.90
C GLU A 14 -2.74 -7.79 -10.79
N TRP A 15 -1.66 -7.01 -10.87
CA TRP A 15 -1.60 -5.88 -11.81
C TRP A 15 -1.83 -6.31 -13.27
N THR A 16 -1.23 -7.43 -13.68
CA THR A 16 -1.45 -8.01 -15.02
C THR A 16 -2.89 -8.48 -15.19
N ARG A 17 -3.47 -9.11 -14.17
CA ARG A 17 -4.88 -9.55 -14.15
C ARG A 17 -5.85 -8.38 -14.31
N TRP A 18 -5.46 -7.18 -13.86
CA TRP A 18 -6.21 -5.93 -14.04
C TRP A 18 -5.98 -5.26 -15.41
N GLY A 19 -5.20 -5.84 -16.31
CA GLY A 19 -4.91 -5.28 -17.64
C GLY A 19 -3.72 -4.32 -17.68
N GLY A 20 -2.96 -4.22 -16.59
CA GLY A 20 -1.75 -3.42 -16.51
C GLY A 20 -1.94 -1.89 -16.45
N PRO A 21 -2.95 -1.33 -15.74
CA PRO A 21 -3.12 0.11 -15.67
C PRO A 21 -1.94 0.76 -14.94
N MET A 22 -1.55 1.95 -15.37
CA MET A 22 -0.38 2.63 -14.85
C MET A 22 -0.53 4.15 -14.81
N GLU A 23 0.12 4.76 -13.83
CA GLU A 23 0.37 6.20 -13.76
C GLU A 23 1.88 6.46 -13.90
N LYS A 24 2.26 7.17 -14.96
CA LYS A 24 3.65 7.57 -15.20
C LYS A 24 4.12 8.65 -14.22
N ILE A 25 5.42 8.93 -14.24
CA ILE A 25 6.03 9.97 -13.42
C ILE A 25 5.48 11.38 -13.72
N ASP A 26 5.04 11.63 -14.96
CA ASP A 26 4.41 12.89 -15.39
C ASP A 26 2.90 12.94 -15.11
N GLY A 27 2.34 11.91 -14.47
CA GLY A 27 0.90 11.79 -14.19
C GLY A 27 0.06 11.21 -15.33
N THR A 28 0.66 10.88 -16.48
CA THR A 28 -0.05 10.24 -17.59
C THR A 28 -0.61 8.89 -17.17
N LEU A 29 -1.91 8.67 -17.41
CA LEU A 29 -2.61 7.42 -17.15
C LEU A 29 -2.67 6.56 -18.42
N LEU A 30 -2.31 5.28 -18.33
CA LEU A 30 -2.40 4.31 -19.43
C LEU A 30 -3.00 2.99 -18.93
N GLY A 31 -3.56 2.19 -19.83
CA GLY A 31 -4.05 0.83 -19.52
C GLY A 31 -5.37 0.78 -18.74
N PHE A 32 -6.02 1.92 -18.50
CA PHE A 32 -7.36 1.96 -17.91
C PHE A 32 -8.42 1.75 -18.99
N THR A 33 -9.35 0.81 -18.77
CA THR A 33 -10.46 0.54 -19.71
C THR A 33 -11.76 1.27 -19.33
N ASP A 34 -11.85 1.79 -18.10
CA ASP A 34 -13.01 2.51 -17.58
C ASP A 34 -12.58 3.45 -16.43
N PRO A 35 -13.21 4.62 -16.20
CA PRO A 35 -12.91 5.47 -15.06
C PRO A 35 -13.15 4.84 -13.68
N ARG A 36 -14.03 3.83 -13.61
CA ARG A 36 -14.37 3.06 -12.41
C ARG A 36 -14.21 1.55 -12.69
N MET A 37 -13.00 1.13 -13.09
CA MET A 37 -12.71 -0.27 -13.40
C MET A 37 -13.19 -1.22 -12.31
N GLU A 38 -12.95 -0.90 -11.03
CA GLU A 38 -13.38 -1.73 -9.90
C GLU A 38 -14.87 -2.04 -9.86
N ALA A 39 -15.74 -1.23 -10.48
CA ALA A 39 -17.18 -1.47 -10.55
C ALA A 39 -17.60 -2.36 -11.72
N LYS A 40 -16.67 -2.72 -12.62
CA LYS A 40 -16.95 -3.49 -13.84
C LYS A 40 -16.58 -4.95 -13.64
N HIS A 41 -17.31 -5.85 -14.31
CA HIS A 41 -16.87 -7.24 -14.42
C HIS A 41 -15.65 -7.32 -15.36
N PRO A 42 -14.61 -8.12 -15.04
CA PRO A 42 -14.51 -9.04 -13.90
C PRO A 42 -13.94 -8.41 -12.61
N PHE A 43 -13.52 -7.15 -12.64
CA PHE A 43 -12.70 -6.54 -11.58
C PHE A 43 -13.33 -6.52 -10.18
N TRP A 44 -14.63 -6.24 -10.03
CA TRP A 44 -15.28 -6.28 -8.71
C TRP A 44 -15.15 -7.68 -8.06
N THR A 45 -15.14 -8.76 -8.84
CA THR A 45 -14.95 -10.12 -8.31
C THR A 45 -13.54 -10.30 -7.71
N TYR A 46 -12.53 -9.64 -8.27
CA TYR A 46 -11.16 -9.66 -7.77
C TYR A 46 -11.06 -8.88 -6.46
N VAL A 47 -11.79 -7.76 -6.36
CA VAL A 47 -11.91 -7.01 -5.11
C VAL A 47 -12.56 -7.87 -4.02
N GLY A 48 -13.61 -8.63 -4.35
CA GLY A 48 -14.22 -9.60 -3.43
C GLY A 48 -13.25 -10.68 -2.94
N GLU A 49 -12.35 -11.17 -3.81
CA GLU A 49 -11.28 -12.10 -3.41
C GLU A 49 -10.31 -11.46 -2.40
N TYR A 50 -9.94 -10.18 -2.60
CA TYR A 50 -9.08 -9.46 -1.67
C TYR A 50 -9.73 -9.31 -0.29
N TRP A 51 -11.02 -8.97 -0.24
CA TRP A 51 -11.79 -8.89 1.02
C TRP A 51 -11.88 -10.24 1.72
N LYS A 52 -12.23 -11.30 0.97
CA LYS A 52 -12.32 -12.66 1.50
C LYS A 52 -10.98 -13.13 2.09
N SER A 53 -9.86 -12.68 1.52
CA SER A 53 -8.52 -13.04 2.00
C SER A 53 -8.25 -12.60 3.44
N ILE A 54 -8.92 -11.54 3.91
CA ILE A 54 -8.84 -11.05 5.30
C ILE A 54 -10.06 -11.44 6.14
N GLY A 55 -10.89 -12.36 5.65
CA GLY A 55 -12.07 -12.87 6.38
C GLY A 55 -13.30 -11.95 6.32
N SER A 56 -13.31 -10.97 5.42
CA SER A 56 -14.46 -10.11 5.19
C SER A 56 -15.48 -10.78 4.24
N ASN A 57 -16.76 -10.44 4.40
CA ASN A 57 -17.86 -10.90 3.55
C ASN A 57 -18.19 -9.93 2.40
N LEU A 58 -17.44 -8.83 2.27
CA LEU A 58 -17.60 -7.87 1.18
C LEU A 58 -17.28 -8.54 -0.16
N ASP A 59 -18.07 -8.25 -1.18
CA ASP A 59 -18.00 -8.91 -2.49
C ASP A 59 -17.29 -8.07 -3.56
N GLY A 60 -16.91 -6.84 -3.20
CA GLY A 60 -16.17 -5.91 -4.05
C GLY A 60 -17.03 -4.86 -4.75
N ARG A 61 -18.35 -4.87 -4.53
CA ARG A 61 -19.27 -3.80 -4.94
C ARG A 61 -19.60 -2.81 -3.81
N ASP A 62 -19.08 -3.09 -2.63
CA ASP A 62 -19.27 -2.31 -1.41
C ASP A 62 -18.45 -1.01 -1.42
N ASP A 63 -18.89 -0.03 -0.62
CA ASP A 63 -18.28 1.32 -0.56
C ASP A 63 -16.86 1.40 0.04
N PRO A 64 -16.43 0.55 1.02
CA PRO A 64 -15.12 0.72 1.64
C PRO A 64 -13.93 0.59 0.67
N ALA A 65 -12.92 1.44 0.86
CA ALA A 65 -11.68 1.36 0.09
C ALA A 65 -10.95 0.04 0.35
N TRP A 66 -10.65 -0.71 -0.71
CA TRP A 66 -10.07 -2.06 -0.64
C TRP A 66 -8.53 -2.10 -0.73
N SER A 67 -7.85 -0.94 -0.70
CA SER A 67 -6.39 -0.87 -0.85
C SER A 67 -5.65 -1.69 0.23
N ALA A 68 -6.11 -1.65 1.48
CA ALA A 68 -5.49 -2.43 2.56
C ALA A 68 -5.74 -3.93 2.41
N ALA A 69 -6.94 -4.32 1.97
CA ALA A 69 -7.27 -5.72 1.67
C ALA A 69 -6.39 -6.28 0.54
N PHE A 70 -6.10 -5.48 -0.49
CA PHE A 70 -5.17 -5.85 -1.56
C PHE A 70 -3.73 -6.08 -1.05
N ILE A 71 -3.20 -5.20 -0.20
CA ILE A 71 -1.86 -5.39 0.39
C ILE A 71 -1.84 -6.66 1.23
N CYS A 72 -2.87 -6.87 2.05
CA CYS A 72 -3.03 -8.09 2.85
C CYS A 72 -3.08 -9.35 1.98
N TYR A 73 -3.84 -9.34 0.89
CA TYR A 73 -3.89 -10.42 -0.08
C TYR A 73 -2.49 -10.74 -0.62
N CYS A 74 -1.74 -9.72 -1.06
CA CYS A 74 -0.39 -9.91 -1.60
C CYS A 74 0.57 -10.56 -0.58
N PHE A 75 0.59 -10.08 0.67
CA PHE A 75 1.41 -10.67 1.73
C PHE A 75 0.96 -12.10 2.06
N LYS A 76 -0.35 -12.37 2.06
CA LYS A 76 -0.90 -13.70 2.37
C LYS A 76 -0.50 -14.72 1.31
N GLU A 77 -0.69 -14.38 0.04
CA GLU A 77 -0.32 -15.23 -1.11
C GLU A 77 1.20 -15.43 -1.22
N ALA A 78 2.01 -14.44 -0.84
CA ALA A 78 3.46 -14.57 -0.75
C ALA A 78 3.94 -15.41 0.46
N GLY A 79 3.02 -15.92 1.29
CA GLY A 79 3.37 -16.79 2.42
C GLY A 79 3.83 -16.05 3.67
N ALA A 80 3.36 -14.83 3.92
CA ALA A 80 3.70 -14.09 5.14
C ALA A 80 3.20 -14.82 6.41
N LYS A 81 2.09 -15.57 6.31
CA LYS A 81 1.44 -16.24 7.45
C LYS A 81 1.21 -15.21 8.57
N LYS A 82 1.60 -15.50 9.81
CA LYS A 82 1.44 -14.59 10.97
C LYS A 82 2.46 -13.44 11.01
N ARG A 83 3.37 -13.33 10.03
CA ARG A 83 4.42 -12.29 9.98
C ARG A 83 3.91 -10.93 9.48
N PHE A 84 2.65 -10.84 9.04
CA PHE A 84 2.02 -9.58 8.65
C PHE A 84 0.72 -9.34 9.44
N PRO A 85 0.46 -8.11 9.92
CA PRO A 85 -0.78 -7.76 10.59
C PRO A 85 -1.90 -7.49 9.59
N TYR A 86 -2.71 -8.50 9.27
CA TYR A 86 -3.82 -8.33 8.32
C TYR A 86 -4.93 -7.45 8.92
N GLN A 87 -5.18 -6.29 8.29
CA GLN A 87 -6.24 -5.36 8.64
C GLN A 87 -6.81 -4.70 7.39
N ASP A 88 -8.08 -4.31 7.46
CA ASP A 88 -8.79 -3.57 6.43
C ASP A 88 -8.41 -2.07 6.36
N ASN A 89 -7.55 -1.60 7.27
CA ASN A 89 -7.09 -0.22 7.30
C ASN A 89 -5.56 -0.12 7.43
N HIS A 90 -4.95 0.71 6.56
CA HIS A 90 -3.52 0.94 6.52
C HIS A 90 -2.94 1.48 7.83
N SER A 91 -3.56 2.50 8.42
CA SER A 91 -3.05 3.10 9.67
C SER A 91 -3.07 2.11 10.83
N ILE A 92 -4.04 1.18 10.85
CA ILE A 92 -4.14 0.16 11.89
C ILE A 92 -2.99 -0.84 11.77
N TYR A 93 -2.78 -1.46 10.60
CA TYR A 93 -1.69 -2.44 10.49
C TYR A 93 -0.31 -1.78 10.61
N VAL A 94 -0.12 -0.56 10.10
CA VAL A 94 1.14 0.17 10.29
C VAL A 94 1.36 0.48 11.77
N SER A 95 0.32 0.78 12.54
CA SER A 95 0.44 0.96 14.00
C SER A 95 0.93 -0.32 14.70
N GLN A 96 0.53 -1.49 14.20
CA GLN A 96 0.96 -2.78 14.73
C GLN A 96 2.40 -3.11 14.34
N ILE A 97 2.81 -2.80 13.11
CA ILE A 97 4.22 -2.93 12.67
C ILE A 97 5.12 -2.01 13.50
N ASP A 98 4.73 -0.74 13.66
CA ASP A 98 5.45 0.26 14.47
C ASP A 98 5.59 -0.13 15.95
N SER A 99 4.77 -1.05 16.45
CA SER A 99 4.93 -1.59 17.81
C SER A 99 6.14 -2.50 18.01
N GLY A 100 6.79 -2.93 16.92
CA GLY A 100 7.92 -3.87 16.94
C GLY A 100 7.53 -5.33 17.13
N LYS A 101 6.22 -5.67 17.15
CA LYS A 101 5.73 -7.04 17.35
C LYS A 101 5.87 -7.96 16.12
N PHE A 102 6.11 -7.40 14.94
CA PHE A 102 6.20 -8.13 13.68
C PHE A 102 7.65 -8.16 13.21
N ALA A 103 8.39 -9.19 13.64
CA ALA A 103 9.80 -9.35 13.29
C ALA A 103 9.99 -9.35 11.76
N GLY A 104 10.97 -8.56 11.30
CA GLY A 104 11.26 -8.37 9.87
C GLY A 104 10.43 -7.27 9.19
N LEU A 105 9.53 -6.60 9.92
CA LEU A 105 8.86 -5.39 9.48
C LEU A 105 9.19 -4.23 10.43
N SER A 106 9.56 -3.08 9.90
CA SER A 106 9.75 -1.85 10.68
C SER A 106 9.19 -0.64 9.96
N LEU A 107 8.97 0.45 10.69
CA LEU A 107 8.51 1.72 10.14
C LEU A 107 9.65 2.73 10.21
N GLU A 108 10.12 3.16 9.03
CA GLU A 108 11.27 4.06 8.87
C GLU A 108 10.89 5.40 8.26
N ASP A 109 11.75 6.39 8.51
CA ASP A 109 11.60 7.75 8.00
C ASP A 109 11.79 7.77 6.47
N PRO A 110 10.78 8.24 5.69
CA PRO A 110 10.87 8.29 4.23
C PRO A 110 11.95 9.25 3.72
N GLU A 111 12.34 10.25 4.52
CA GLU A 111 13.36 11.22 4.11
C GLU A 111 14.78 10.72 4.31
N ALA A 112 14.98 9.77 5.23
CA ALA A 112 16.28 9.21 5.57
C ALA A 112 16.55 7.85 4.88
N THR A 113 15.50 7.15 4.45
CA THR A 113 15.59 5.72 4.13
C THR A 113 15.48 5.45 2.62
N PRO A 114 16.47 4.77 2.01
CA PRO A 114 16.36 4.33 0.63
C PRO A 114 15.35 3.18 0.49
N LEU A 115 14.61 3.19 -0.62
CA LEU A 115 13.67 2.12 -0.94
C LEU A 115 14.41 0.82 -1.30
N ALA A 116 13.81 -0.29 -0.92
CA ALA A 116 14.18 -1.63 -1.36
C ALA A 116 12.97 -2.35 -1.97
N PHE A 117 13.26 -3.37 -2.77
CA PHE A 117 12.26 -4.27 -3.32
C PHE A 117 11.39 -4.88 -2.22
N GLY A 118 10.06 -4.76 -2.37
CA GLY A 118 9.08 -5.32 -1.44
C GLY A 118 8.77 -4.46 -0.22
N ASP A 119 9.41 -3.28 -0.06
CA ASP A 119 8.99 -2.29 0.94
C ASP A 119 7.57 -1.79 0.64
N LEU A 120 6.86 -1.29 1.67
CA LEU A 120 5.63 -0.54 1.46
C LEU A 120 5.90 0.96 1.59
N LEU A 121 5.53 1.71 0.55
CA LEU A 121 5.57 3.15 0.58
C LEU A 121 4.25 3.68 1.17
N TRP A 122 4.29 4.30 2.35
CA TRP A 122 3.09 4.71 3.10
C TRP A 122 2.87 6.22 3.02
N ALA A 123 1.70 6.60 2.53
CA ALA A 123 1.31 8.00 2.36
C ALA A 123 0.01 8.31 3.09
N SER A 124 -0.06 9.52 3.62
CA SER A 124 -1.30 10.09 4.14
C SER A 124 -2.30 10.33 3.01
N ARG A 125 -3.58 10.18 3.32
CA ARG A 125 -4.69 10.39 2.38
C ARG A 125 -5.84 11.11 3.07
N THR A 126 -6.47 12.06 2.41
CA THR A 126 -7.71 12.66 2.88
C THR A 126 -8.90 11.86 2.35
N GLY A 127 -10.00 11.82 3.12
CA GLY A 127 -11.23 11.10 2.77
C GLY A 127 -12.40 11.65 3.57
N HIS A 128 -13.63 11.41 3.09
CA HIS A 128 -14.85 11.97 3.65
C HIS A 128 -15.07 11.58 5.12
N ASP A 129 -14.80 10.32 5.46
CA ASP A 129 -15.08 9.76 6.80
C ASP A 129 -13.82 9.51 7.62
N CYS A 130 -12.75 10.25 7.31
CA CYS A 130 -11.46 10.09 7.96
C CYS A 130 -11.07 11.37 8.69
N ARG A 131 -10.63 11.22 9.93
CA ARG A 131 -9.92 12.29 10.65
C ARG A 131 -8.66 12.71 9.89
N THR A 132 -8.19 13.92 10.19
CA THR A 132 -6.98 14.49 9.60
C THR A 132 -5.78 13.53 9.73
N PRO A 133 -5.15 13.11 8.62
CA PRO A 133 -3.99 12.25 8.65
C PRO A 133 -2.72 13.05 9.05
N PRO A 134 -1.67 12.39 9.56
CA PRO A 134 -0.41 13.06 9.88
C PRO A 134 0.24 13.64 8.63
N SER A 135 1.01 14.73 8.77
CA SER A 135 1.70 15.35 7.64
C SER A 135 3.21 15.09 7.58
N SER A 136 3.77 14.44 8.61
CA SER A 136 5.19 14.14 8.74
C SER A 136 5.39 12.75 9.37
N PHE A 137 6.60 12.19 9.24
CA PHE A 137 6.96 10.94 9.92
C PHE A 137 6.84 11.06 11.45
N ALA A 138 7.33 12.16 12.03
CA ALA A 138 7.26 12.41 13.46
C ALA A 138 5.80 12.45 13.97
N ASP A 139 4.90 13.10 13.23
CA ASP A 139 3.48 13.12 13.59
C ASP A 139 2.81 11.77 13.37
N ALA A 140 3.19 11.04 12.31
CA ALA A 140 2.72 9.69 12.10
C ALA A 140 3.05 8.78 13.30
N LYS A 141 4.29 8.83 13.82
CA LYS A 141 4.68 8.08 15.03
C LYS A 141 3.81 8.41 16.24
N LYS A 142 3.46 9.68 16.45
CA LYS A 142 2.54 10.10 17.54
C LYS A 142 1.13 9.54 17.32
N GLU A 143 0.61 9.63 16.10
CA GLU A 143 -0.74 9.14 15.76
C GLU A 143 -0.86 7.62 15.88
N LEU A 144 0.15 6.87 15.40
CA LEU A 144 0.20 5.42 15.55
C LEU A 144 0.26 4.99 17.02
N LYS A 145 1.00 5.73 17.86
CA LYS A 145 1.00 5.50 19.31
C LYS A 145 -0.40 5.71 19.91
N LYS A 146 -1.12 6.77 19.54
CA LYS A 146 -2.50 7.01 20.01
C LYS A 146 -3.45 5.88 19.60
N ILE A 147 -3.33 5.38 18.37
CA ILE A 147 -4.12 4.22 17.89
C ILE A 147 -3.85 2.99 18.79
N ARG A 148 -2.57 2.67 19.04
CA ARG A 148 -2.20 1.54 19.90
C ARG A 148 -2.69 1.68 21.34
N GLU A 149 -2.67 2.90 21.87
CA GLU A 149 -3.16 3.23 23.21
C GLU A 149 -4.67 3.39 23.29
N LYS A 150 -5.41 3.18 22.18
CA LYS A 150 -6.86 3.37 22.07
C LYS A 150 -7.32 4.79 22.45
N LYS A 151 -6.46 5.78 22.18
CA LYS A 151 -6.73 7.21 22.40
C LYS A 151 -7.18 7.94 21.13
N ALA A 152 -7.12 7.27 19.99
CA ALA A 152 -7.60 7.78 18.71
C ALA A 152 -7.99 6.59 17.81
N ASP A 153 -8.95 6.82 16.92
CA ASP A 153 -9.30 5.89 15.86
C ASP A 153 -8.29 5.91 14.71
N SER A 154 -8.52 5.03 13.73
CA SER A 154 -7.76 4.99 12.47
C SER A 154 -7.87 6.30 11.67
N PHE A 155 -7.02 6.44 10.66
CA PHE A 155 -7.08 7.55 9.70
C PHE A 155 -6.84 7.06 8.27
N CYS A 156 -7.31 7.85 7.30
CA CYS A 156 -7.09 7.55 5.89
C CYS A 156 -5.59 7.65 5.56
N SER A 157 -5.07 6.56 5.04
CA SER A 157 -3.72 6.47 4.51
C SER A 157 -3.68 5.34 3.50
N HIS A 158 -2.54 5.14 2.85
CA HIS A 158 -2.44 4.20 1.73
C HIS A 158 -1.03 3.68 1.60
N CYS A 159 -0.90 2.40 1.28
CA CYS A 159 0.37 1.75 0.98
C CYS A 159 0.39 1.18 -0.43
N ASP A 160 1.56 1.26 -1.06
CA ASP A 160 1.87 0.58 -2.32
C ASP A 160 3.14 -0.26 -2.13
N ILE A 161 3.26 -1.38 -2.85
CA ILE A 161 4.41 -2.29 -2.79
C ILE A 161 5.46 -1.83 -3.80
N VAL A 162 6.71 -1.63 -3.38
CA VAL A 162 7.84 -1.35 -4.28
C VAL A 162 8.16 -2.59 -5.11
N VAL A 163 8.01 -2.51 -6.44
CA VAL A 163 8.19 -3.65 -7.35
C VAL A 163 9.32 -3.46 -8.35
N GLU A 164 9.80 -2.25 -8.57
CA GLU A 164 10.92 -1.96 -9.47
C GLU A 164 11.71 -0.75 -8.96
N LEU A 165 13.03 -0.78 -9.11
CA LEU A 165 13.93 0.31 -8.73
C LEU A 165 14.88 0.62 -9.89
N ARG A 166 14.94 1.88 -10.29
CA ARG A 166 15.82 2.40 -11.33
C ARG A 166 16.51 3.66 -10.81
N ILE A 167 17.50 4.16 -11.55
CA ILE A 167 18.15 5.43 -11.20
C ILE A 167 17.10 6.54 -11.20
N GLY A 168 16.88 7.14 -10.03
CA GLY A 168 15.94 8.25 -9.84
C GLY A 168 14.45 7.87 -9.86
N GLU A 169 14.10 6.59 -9.91
CA GLU A 169 12.70 6.16 -10.00
C GLU A 169 12.40 4.85 -9.26
N ALA A 170 11.18 4.73 -8.76
CA ALA A 170 10.60 3.47 -8.32
C ALA A 170 9.27 3.22 -9.03
N ASP A 171 8.97 1.97 -9.39
CA ASP A 171 7.58 1.57 -9.61
C ASP A 171 7.02 0.91 -8.37
N VAL A 172 5.82 1.32 -8.00
CA VAL A 172 5.03 0.70 -6.95
C VAL A 172 3.71 0.15 -7.50
N ILE A 173 3.15 -0.87 -6.86
CA ILE A 173 1.83 -1.40 -7.18
C ILE A 173 0.95 -1.34 -5.93
N GLY A 174 -0.26 -0.79 -6.08
CA GLY A 174 -1.27 -0.79 -5.03
C GLY A 174 -2.68 -0.95 -5.56
N GLY A 175 -3.57 -1.34 -4.67
CA GLY A 175 -5.01 -1.52 -4.93
C GLY A 175 -5.79 -0.23 -4.70
N ASN A 176 -6.95 -0.10 -5.34
CA ASN A 176 -7.84 1.07 -5.28
C ASN A 176 -7.13 2.41 -5.62
N VAL A 177 -6.06 2.35 -6.41
CA VAL A 177 -5.40 3.52 -6.99
C VAL A 177 -6.05 3.79 -8.33
N LYS A 178 -6.73 4.93 -8.45
CA LYS A 178 -7.56 5.26 -9.64
C LYS A 178 -8.55 4.13 -9.97
N GLN A 179 -9.18 3.57 -8.92
CA GLN A 179 -10.22 2.54 -9.04
C GLN A 179 -9.72 1.22 -9.68
N ALA A 180 -8.43 0.91 -9.53
CA ALA A 180 -7.81 -0.31 -10.04
C ALA A 180 -6.61 -0.79 -9.20
N VAL A 181 -6.07 -1.98 -9.53
CA VAL A 181 -4.69 -2.34 -9.15
C VAL A 181 -3.75 -1.67 -10.15
N THR A 182 -3.10 -0.60 -9.72
CA THR A 182 -2.36 0.31 -10.60
C THR A 182 -0.88 0.31 -10.26
N ARG A 183 -0.04 0.36 -11.30
CA ARG A 183 1.39 0.65 -11.16
C ARG A 183 1.64 2.15 -11.23
N THR A 184 2.28 2.74 -10.22
CA THR A 184 2.66 4.16 -10.24
C THR A 184 4.17 4.30 -10.23
N THR A 185 4.72 5.12 -11.11
CA THR A 185 6.14 5.47 -11.11
C THR A 185 6.37 6.74 -10.28
N TYR A 186 7.20 6.68 -9.25
CA TYR A 186 7.57 7.82 -8.39
C TYR A 186 9.04 8.22 -8.55
N LYS A 187 9.32 9.51 -8.32
CA LYS A 187 10.67 10.07 -8.32
C LYS A 187 11.46 9.73 -7.04
N LEU A 188 12.71 9.31 -7.21
CA LEU A 188 13.70 9.15 -6.15
C LEU A 188 14.83 10.18 -6.28
N ASP A 189 15.57 10.45 -5.20
CA ASP A 189 16.87 11.11 -5.29
C ASP A 189 18.00 10.13 -5.72
N SER A 190 19.21 10.67 -5.87
CA SER A 190 20.42 9.90 -6.20
C SER A 190 20.81 8.87 -5.15
N GLN A 191 20.23 8.92 -3.95
CA GLN A 191 20.43 7.94 -2.88
C GLN A 191 19.30 6.89 -2.83
N GLY A 192 18.32 6.94 -3.74
CA GLY A 192 17.20 5.99 -3.78
C GLY A 192 16.09 6.29 -2.76
N LYS A 193 16.04 7.51 -2.22
CA LYS A 193 15.01 7.93 -1.27
C LYS A 193 13.86 8.63 -2.00
N ILE A 194 12.64 8.48 -1.50
CA ILE A 194 11.45 9.06 -2.12
C ILE A 194 11.50 10.61 -2.11
N ARG A 195 11.32 11.22 -3.29
CA ARG A 195 11.29 12.68 -3.52
C ARG A 195 10.20 13.10 -4.50
N ASP A 196 9.06 12.41 -4.43
CA ASP A 196 7.91 12.71 -5.27
C ASP A 196 6.88 13.52 -4.47
N GLY A 197 6.54 14.72 -4.96
CA GLY A 197 5.64 15.65 -4.27
C GLY A 197 4.16 15.41 -4.53
N ARG A 198 3.78 14.44 -5.38
CA ARG A 198 2.36 14.17 -5.69
C ARG A 198 1.58 13.58 -4.51
N ARG A 199 2.30 13.05 -3.51
CA ARG A 199 1.70 12.48 -2.30
C ARG A 199 2.53 12.87 -1.09
N ASN A 200 1.87 12.88 0.07
CA ASN A 200 2.55 13.11 1.32
C ASN A 200 2.99 11.77 1.94
N PHE A 201 4.22 11.37 1.65
CA PHE A 201 4.81 10.14 2.20
C PHE A 201 5.22 10.37 3.65
N VAL A 202 4.66 9.57 4.55
CA VAL A 202 4.83 9.71 6.00
C VAL A 202 5.50 8.50 6.64
N GLY A 203 5.95 7.54 5.84
CA GLY A 203 6.66 6.36 6.31
C GLY A 203 7.06 5.42 5.17
N ILE A 204 8.09 4.63 5.41
CA ILE A 204 8.39 3.41 4.66
C ILE A 204 8.22 2.24 5.62
N VAL A 205 7.37 1.29 5.29
CA VAL A 205 7.40 -0.02 5.97
C VAL A 205 8.51 -0.83 5.34
N LYS A 206 9.64 -0.96 6.05
CA LYS A 206 10.74 -1.81 5.60
C LYS A 206 10.34 -3.27 5.74
N ASN A 207 10.59 -4.03 4.68
CA ASN A 207 10.27 -5.43 4.60
C ASN A 207 11.55 -6.26 4.39
N VAL A 208 11.94 -7.00 5.42
CA VAL A 208 13.09 -7.92 5.40
C VAL A 208 12.68 -9.37 5.70
N LEU A 209 11.42 -9.70 5.43
CA LEU A 209 10.83 -11.03 5.62
C LEU A 209 11.40 -12.11 4.67
#